data_AF-A0A321L4Z6-F1
#
_entry.id   AF-A0A321L4Z6-F1
#
_cell.length_a   1.000
_cell.length_b   1.000
_cell.length_c   1.000
_cell.angle_alpha   90.00
_cell.angle_beta   90.00
_cell.angle_gamma   90.00
#
_symmetry.space_group_name_H-M   'P 1'
#
loop_
_entity.id
_entity.type
_entity.pdbx_description
1 polymer ?
#
loop_
_entity_poly.entity_id
_entity_poly.type
_entity_poly.pdbx_seq_one_letter_code
_entity_poly.pdbx_strand_id
1 'polypeptide(L)'
;MEAVKIKLVILILYGLVLAAPGVLFARPSPGIEQTADRLVVRLDERGTRGPVKFDHTKHETTVNPDPNAKFKTKVGASCSGCHHTENKSTGAPQLWKCVLCHRSSGNPANPKNDEWNELWSKTAFHKLCVDCHQVSKKGPVKCGDCHKSNQ
;
A
#
# COMPACT_ATOMS: atom_id res chain seq x y z
N MET A 1 -4.03 -25.24 -58.62
CA MET A 1 -3.41 -25.73 -57.36
C MET A 1 -2.45 -24.73 -56.72
N GLU A 2 -1.92 -23.73 -57.45
CA GLU A 2 -0.95 -22.78 -56.88
C GLU A 2 -1.57 -21.72 -55.93
N ALA A 3 -2.76 -21.21 -56.26
CA ALA A 3 -3.42 -20.18 -55.45
C ALA A 3 -3.82 -20.65 -54.02
N VAL A 4 -4.04 -21.95 -53.83
CA VAL A 4 -4.40 -22.52 -52.52
C VAL A 4 -3.15 -22.64 -51.63
N LYS A 5 -1.99 -22.95 -52.21
CA LYS A 5 -0.71 -23.02 -51.49
C LYS A 5 -0.27 -21.64 -50.99
N ILE A 6 -0.46 -20.61 -51.82
CA ILE A 6 -0.14 -19.22 -51.46
C ILE A 6 -1.01 -18.71 -50.30
N LYS A 7 -2.32 -19.00 -50.33
CA LYS A 7 -3.23 -18.61 -49.23
C LYS A 7 -2.89 -19.33 -47.91
N LEU A 8 -2.47 -20.59 -47.97
CA LEU A 8 -2.08 -21.35 -46.79
C LEU A 8 -0.78 -20.81 -46.17
N VAL A 9 0.20 -20.44 -47.01
CA VAL A 9 1.47 -19.83 -46.56
C VAL A 9 1.23 -18.45 -45.93
N ILE A 10 0.34 -17.64 -46.49
CA ILE A 10 -0.01 -16.33 -45.92
C ILE A 10 -0.70 -16.51 -44.55
N LEU A 11 -1.61 -17.48 -44.40
CA LEU A 11 -2.26 -17.75 -43.11
C LEU A 11 -1.30 -18.26 -42.04
N ILE A 12 -0.33 -19.10 -42.42
CA ILE A 12 0.71 -19.60 -41.48
C ILE A 12 1.63 -18.46 -41.06
N LEU A 13 2.04 -17.59 -41.98
CA LEU A 13 2.86 -16.42 -41.66
C LEU A 13 2.10 -15.41 -40.78
N TYR A 14 0.81 -15.17 -41.03
CA TYR A 14 -0.01 -14.29 -40.19
C TYR A 14 -0.25 -14.87 -38.79
N GLY A 15 -0.41 -16.19 -38.68
CA GLY A 15 -0.50 -16.89 -37.40
C GLY A 15 0.78 -16.83 -36.57
N LEU A 16 1.95 -16.90 -37.22
CA LEU A 16 3.25 -16.77 -36.56
C LEU A 16 3.55 -15.34 -36.10
N VAL A 17 3.10 -14.32 -36.84
CA VAL A 17 3.24 -12.90 -36.45
C VAL A 17 2.33 -12.53 -35.28
N LEU A 18 1.16 -13.17 -35.14
CA LEU A 18 0.28 -12.96 -33.98
C LEU A 18 0.73 -13.73 -32.73
N ALA A 19 1.63 -14.71 -32.86
CA ALA A 19 2.03 -15.60 -31.77
C ALA A 19 3.38 -15.26 -31.10
N ALA A 20 4.10 -14.21 -31.51
CA ALA A 20 5.37 -13.84 -30.86
C ALA A 20 5.66 -12.33 -30.97
N PRO A 21 6.02 -11.60 -29.89
CA PRO A 21 6.00 -11.94 -28.47
C PRO A 21 5.38 -10.83 -27.59
N GLY A 22 4.28 -11.15 -26.89
CA GLY A 22 3.83 -10.38 -25.71
C GLY A 22 4.78 -10.46 -24.50
N VAL A 23 6.04 -10.86 -24.73
CA VAL A 23 7.05 -11.13 -23.68
C VAL A 23 8.05 -9.97 -23.55
N LEU A 24 8.13 -9.03 -24.52
CA LEU A 24 9.12 -7.96 -24.49
C LEU A 24 8.70 -6.68 -23.74
N PHE A 25 7.44 -6.56 -23.29
CA PHE A 25 6.97 -5.40 -22.54
C PHE A 25 6.36 -5.74 -21.17
N ALA A 26 6.62 -6.93 -20.64
CA ALA A 26 6.46 -7.17 -19.22
C ALA A 26 7.57 -6.41 -18.48
N ARG A 27 7.40 -5.09 -18.29
CA ARG A 27 8.10 -4.40 -17.21
C ARG A 27 7.78 -5.20 -15.95
N PRO A 28 8.77 -5.68 -15.18
CA PRO A 28 8.48 -6.13 -13.85
C PRO A 28 7.83 -4.94 -13.16
N SER A 29 6.54 -5.05 -12.81
CA SER A 29 6.02 -4.30 -11.67
C SER A 29 7.06 -4.48 -10.56
N PRO A 30 7.42 -3.44 -9.80
CA PRO A 30 8.27 -3.62 -8.63
C PRO A 30 7.59 -4.71 -7.80
N GLY A 31 8.14 -5.92 -7.92
CA GLY A 31 7.63 -7.08 -7.24
C GLY A 31 7.77 -6.73 -5.79
N ILE A 32 6.68 -6.83 -5.05
CA ILE A 32 6.82 -7.02 -3.62
C ILE A 32 7.61 -8.32 -3.51
N GLU A 33 8.90 -8.18 -3.27
CA GLU A 33 9.77 -9.28 -2.90
C GLU A 33 9.24 -9.74 -1.54
N GLN A 34 8.21 -10.59 -1.58
CA GLN A 34 7.66 -11.26 -0.42
C GLN A 34 8.63 -12.37 -0.06
N THR A 35 9.79 -11.99 0.51
CA THR A 35 10.45 -12.87 1.46
C THR A 35 9.47 -13.07 2.60
N ALA A 36 9.00 -14.30 2.79
CA ALA A 36 7.87 -14.69 3.63
C ALA A 36 8.01 -14.39 5.13
N ASP A 37 8.99 -13.59 5.58
CA ASP A 37 9.28 -13.41 7.00
C ASP A 37 9.12 -11.97 7.53
N ARG A 38 8.86 -10.98 6.66
CA ARG A 38 8.48 -9.62 7.14
C ARG A 38 7.99 -8.75 5.99
N LEU A 39 6.71 -8.36 5.99
CA LEU A 39 6.23 -7.36 5.04
C LEU A 39 6.77 -5.98 5.44
N VAL A 40 7.89 -5.57 4.85
CA VAL A 40 8.44 -4.22 5.01
C VAL A 40 7.93 -3.34 3.87
N VAL A 41 7.02 -2.42 4.18
CA VAL A 41 6.46 -1.44 3.25
C VAL A 41 7.35 -0.19 3.26
N ARG A 42 7.68 0.33 2.08
CA ARG A 42 8.32 1.65 1.96
C ARG A 42 7.25 2.73 1.92
N LEU A 43 7.30 3.65 2.87
CA LEU A 43 6.45 4.85 2.85
C LEU A 43 7.27 6.04 2.35
N ASP A 44 6.61 6.99 1.68
CA ASP A 44 7.20 8.23 1.17
C ASP A 44 8.31 8.03 0.09
N GLU A 45 8.03 7.19 -0.92
CA GLU A 45 8.98 6.86 -1.99
C GLU A 45 9.41 8.05 -2.87
N ARG A 46 8.69 9.18 -2.79
CA ARG A 46 8.94 10.41 -3.58
C ARG A 46 9.27 11.62 -2.70
N GLY A 47 9.41 11.41 -1.40
CA GLY A 47 9.53 12.47 -0.40
C GLY A 47 10.84 13.23 -0.44
N THR A 48 10.84 14.42 0.16
CA THR A 48 12.05 15.21 0.43
C THR A 48 12.96 14.56 1.50
N ARG A 49 12.55 13.44 2.09
CA ARG A 49 13.27 12.62 3.08
C ARG A 49 13.34 11.18 2.55
N GLY A 50 14.24 10.36 3.09
CA GLY A 50 14.34 8.96 2.67
C GLY A 50 13.12 8.13 3.09
N PRO A 51 12.94 6.93 2.51
CA PRO A 51 11.73 6.13 2.75
C PRO A 51 11.65 5.65 4.21
N VAL A 52 10.43 5.62 4.77
CA VAL A 52 10.19 4.92 6.05
C VAL A 52 10.11 3.42 5.77
N LYS A 53 10.93 2.63 6.45
CA LYS A 53 10.81 1.17 6.46
C LYS A 53 9.78 0.76 7.50
N PHE A 54 8.57 0.46 7.04
CA PHE A 54 7.46 0.07 7.91
C PHE A 54 7.29 -1.44 7.94
N ASP A 55 7.57 -2.04 9.08
CA ASP A 55 7.38 -3.47 9.32
C ASP A 55 5.94 -3.75 9.76
N HIS A 56 5.10 -4.12 8.79
CA HIS A 56 3.66 -4.26 8.99
C HIS A 56 3.33 -5.37 9.99
N THR A 57 4.00 -6.54 9.86
CA THR A 57 3.76 -7.72 10.69
C THR A 57 4.00 -7.40 12.18
N LYS A 58 5.11 -6.73 12.51
CA LYS A 58 5.38 -6.36 13.91
C LYS A 58 4.36 -5.36 14.45
N HIS A 59 3.95 -4.38 13.66
CA HIS A 59 2.93 -3.43 14.11
C HIS A 59 1.59 -4.13 14.34
N GLU A 60 1.18 -5.00 13.43
CA GLU A 60 -0.05 -5.79 13.55
C GLU A 60 -0.09 -6.61 14.86
N THR A 61 0.98 -7.34 15.17
CA THR A 61 1.08 -8.09 16.44
C THR A 61 1.06 -7.20 17.69
N THR A 62 1.43 -5.92 17.57
CA THR A 62 1.40 -4.97 18.69
C THR A 62 -0.02 -4.47 18.98
N VAL A 63 -0.85 -4.28 17.95
CA VAL A 63 -2.24 -3.82 18.11
C VAL A 63 -3.19 -4.96 18.52
N ASN A 64 -2.80 -6.21 18.29
CA ASN A 64 -3.56 -7.40 18.67
C ASN A 64 -2.68 -8.43 19.41
N PRO A 65 -2.26 -8.13 20.65
CA PRO A 65 -1.22 -8.92 21.31
C PRO A 65 -1.69 -10.27 21.86
N ASP A 66 -2.99 -10.45 22.12
CA ASP A 66 -3.54 -11.68 22.70
C ASP A 66 -4.82 -12.14 21.99
N PRO A 67 -4.76 -13.20 21.15
CA PRO A 67 -5.94 -13.75 20.49
C PRO A 67 -6.96 -14.41 21.45
N ASN A 68 -6.57 -14.61 22.71
CA ASN A 68 -7.39 -15.21 23.76
C ASN A 68 -7.92 -14.18 24.79
N ALA A 69 -7.70 -12.88 24.56
CA ALA A 69 -8.19 -11.85 25.46
C ALA A 69 -9.71 -11.97 25.68
N LYS A 70 -10.15 -11.81 26.93
CA LYS A 70 -11.59 -11.86 27.31
C LYS A 70 -12.46 -10.91 26.47
N PHE A 71 -11.90 -9.76 26.10
CA PHE A 71 -12.52 -8.74 25.24
C PHE A 71 -11.77 -8.63 23.91
N LYS A 72 -11.54 -9.76 23.24
CA LYS A 72 -10.92 -9.78 21.91
C LYS A 72 -11.80 -9.10 20.86
N THR A 73 -11.15 -8.43 19.92
CA THR A 73 -11.83 -7.88 18.75
C THR A 73 -12.24 -9.02 17.80
N LYS A 74 -13.22 -8.77 16.92
CA LYS A 74 -13.54 -9.73 15.86
C LYS A 74 -12.32 -9.93 14.96
N VAL A 75 -12.22 -11.10 14.31
CA VAL A 75 -11.14 -11.35 13.33
C VAL A 75 -11.13 -10.22 12.30
N GLY A 76 -9.97 -9.58 12.13
CA GLY A 76 -9.79 -8.43 11.23
C GLY A 76 -10.13 -7.06 11.83
N ALA A 77 -10.84 -6.97 12.96
CA ALA A 77 -11.14 -5.67 13.59
C ALA A 77 -9.89 -5.00 14.21
N SER A 78 -8.85 -5.78 14.52
CA SER A 78 -7.54 -5.23 14.88
C SER A 78 -6.89 -4.39 13.78
N CYS A 79 -7.21 -4.68 12.51
CA CYS A 79 -6.70 -3.92 11.37
C CYS A 79 -7.22 -2.47 11.39
N SER A 80 -8.40 -2.23 11.98
CA SER A 80 -9.01 -0.90 12.11
C SER A 80 -8.19 0.06 12.99
N GLY A 81 -7.24 -0.44 13.79
CA GLY A 81 -6.32 0.40 14.56
C GLY A 81 -5.42 1.29 13.68
N CYS A 82 -5.23 0.91 12.40
CA CYS A 82 -4.58 1.75 11.40
C CYS A 82 -5.48 1.98 10.18
N HIS A 83 -6.14 0.92 9.69
CA HIS A 83 -7.11 0.96 8.58
C HIS A 83 -8.51 1.38 9.06
N HIS A 84 -8.59 2.60 9.58
CA HIS A 84 -9.72 3.13 10.34
C HIS A 84 -11.00 3.44 9.53
N THR A 85 -11.01 3.24 8.21
CA THR A 85 -12.23 3.40 7.41
C THR A 85 -12.89 2.05 7.25
N GLU A 86 -14.19 1.95 7.52
CA GLU A 86 -14.95 0.70 7.38
C GLU A 86 -15.76 0.67 6.08
N ASN A 87 -15.91 -0.53 5.50
CA ASN A 87 -16.87 -0.77 4.45
C ASN A 87 -18.27 -0.77 5.07
N LYS A 88 -19.10 0.23 4.72
CA LYS A 88 -20.45 0.42 5.28
C LYS A 88 -21.37 -0.80 5.12
N SER A 89 -21.16 -1.65 4.11
CA SER A 89 -21.99 -2.84 3.87
C SER A 89 -21.56 -4.05 4.68
N THR A 90 -20.30 -4.14 5.08
CA THR A 90 -19.75 -5.35 5.75
C THR A 90 -19.23 -5.08 7.16
N GLY A 91 -19.01 -3.81 7.53
CA GLY A 91 -18.34 -3.41 8.78
C GLY A 91 -16.86 -3.79 8.84
N ALA A 92 -16.28 -4.34 7.76
CA ALA A 92 -14.87 -4.70 7.72
C ALA A 92 -14.00 -3.47 7.42
N PRO A 93 -12.79 -3.37 7.98
CA PRO A 93 -11.87 -2.28 7.64
C PRO A 93 -11.47 -2.33 6.16
N GLN A 94 -11.41 -1.15 5.55
CA GLN A 94 -10.89 -0.95 4.20
C GLN A 94 -9.36 -0.92 4.25
N LEU A 95 -8.72 -1.87 3.59
CA LEU A 95 -7.26 -2.01 3.56
C LEU A 95 -6.58 -1.11 2.51
N TRP A 96 -7.22 0.01 2.16
CA TRP A 96 -6.74 0.94 1.16
C TRP A 96 -5.49 1.69 1.63
N LYS A 97 -4.67 2.13 0.67
CA LYS A 97 -3.50 2.98 0.97
C LYS A 97 -3.99 4.31 1.54
N CYS A 98 -3.31 4.79 2.58
CA CYS A 98 -3.64 6.06 3.24
C CYS A 98 -3.82 7.20 2.24
N VAL A 99 -2.94 7.28 1.23
CA VAL A 99 -2.91 8.36 0.23
C VAL A 99 -4.13 8.45 -0.70
N LEU A 100 -4.97 7.41 -0.75
CA LEU A 100 -6.21 7.43 -1.54
C LEU A 100 -7.25 8.39 -0.93
N CYS A 101 -7.26 8.52 0.39
CA CYS A 101 -8.10 9.47 1.11
C CYS A 101 -7.28 10.62 1.70
N HIS A 102 -6.03 10.39 2.09
CA HIS A 102 -5.12 11.38 2.65
C HIS A 102 -4.13 11.87 1.60
N ARG A 103 -4.54 12.77 0.71
CA ARG A 103 -3.72 13.17 -0.45
C ARG A 103 -2.41 13.88 -0.06
N SER A 104 -1.49 13.99 -1.01
CA SER A 104 -0.19 14.66 -0.84
C SER A 104 -0.28 16.18 -0.76
N SER A 105 -1.37 16.76 -1.26
CA SER A 105 -1.66 18.19 -1.21
C SER A 105 -3.15 18.39 -1.05
N GLY A 106 -3.53 19.42 -0.31
CA GLY A 106 -4.91 19.90 -0.21
C GLY A 106 -5.15 20.87 -1.33
N ASN A 107 -6.38 20.94 -1.81
CA ASN A 107 -6.78 22.03 -2.67
C ASN A 107 -6.99 23.27 -1.78
N PRO A 108 -6.44 24.46 -2.11
CA PRO A 108 -6.71 25.71 -1.39
C PRO A 108 -8.21 25.99 -1.18
N ALA A 109 -9.06 25.49 -2.08
CA ALA A 109 -10.52 25.64 -2.01
C ALA A 109 -11.22 24.68 -1.03
N ASN A 110 -10.55 23.64 -0.52
CA ASN A 110 -11.12 22.73 0.48
C ASN A 110 -10.04 21.93 1.24
N PRO A 111 -9.43 22.51 2.30
CA PRO A 111 -8.29 21.90 2.99
C PRO A 111 -8.63 20.91 4.13
N LYS A 112 -9.88 20.78 4.61
CA LYS A 112 -10.20 20.01 5.85
C LYS A 112 -11.66 19.54 5.99
N ASN A 113 -11.86 18.59 6.93
CA ASN A 113 -13.16 18.22 7.54
C ASN A 113 -13.73 19.36 8.41
N ASP A 114 -15.04 19.38 8.71
CA ASP A 114 -15.59 18.81 9.97
C ASP A 114 -16.31 17.46 9.83
N GLU A 115 -16.69 17.08 8.61
CA GLU A 115 -16.88 15.68 8.14
C GLU A 115 -16.60 15.59 6.61
N TRP A 116 -15.94 16.63 6.07
CA TRP A 116 -15.41 16.76 4.70
C TRP A 116 -13.90 16.44 4.65
N ASN A 117 -13.51 15.23 5.05
CA ASN A 117 -12.14 14.94 5.46
C ASN A 117 -11.17 14.56 4.33
N GLU A 118 -10.12 15.36 4.11
CA GLU A 118 -8.81 14.85 3.68
C GLU A 118 -7.68 15.52 4.49
N LEU A 119 -7.32 14.94 5.63
CA LEU A 119 -6.05 15.23 6.30
C LEU A 119 -4.89 14.96 5.32
N TRP A 120 -3.91 15.85 5.19
CA TRP A 120 -2.74 15.60 4.34
C TRP A 120 -2.01 14.32 4.74
N SER A 121 -1.57 13.52 3.77
CA SER A 121 -0.76 12.30 3.98
C SER A 121 0.36 12.50 5.00
N LYS A 122 1.15 13.57 4.87
CA LYS A 122 2.23 13.90 5.82
C LYS A 122 1.71 13.97 7.26
N THR A 123 0.62 14.68 7.49
CA THR A 123 0.03 14.84 8.82
C THR A 123 -0.61 13.54 9.29
N ALA A 124 -1.30 12.81 8.41
CA ALA A 124 -1.94 11.53 8.73
C ALA A 124 -0.91 10.49 9.19
N PHE A 125 0.19 10.33 8.45
CA PHE A 125 1.28 9.42 8.83
C PHE A 125 1.96 9.85 10.13
N HIS A 126 2.35 11.12 10.26
CA HIS A 126 3.00 11.58 11.50
C HIS A 126 2.09 11.42 12.71
N LYS A 127 0.82 11.81 12.60
CA LYS A 127 -0.13 11.68 13.70
C LYS A 127 -0.31 10.21 14.11
N LEU A 128 -0.60 9.33 13.16
CA LEU A 128 -0.84 7.91 13.48
C LEU A 128 0.40 7.24 14.07
N CYS A 129 1.56 7.41 13.43
CA CYS A 129 2.79 6.73 13.85
C CYS A 129 3.36 7.33 15.15
N VAL A 130 3.51 8.65 15.21
CA VAL A 130 4.18 9.31 16.35
C VAL A 130 3.30 9.26 17.59
N ASP A 131 1.98 9.50 17.48
CA ASP A 131 1.09 9.47 18.64
C ASP A 131 1.07 8.05 19.25
N CYS A 132 0.97 7.01 18.42
CA CYS A 132 1.02 5.62 18.89
C CYS A 132 2.34 5.32 19.61
N HIS A 133 3.48 5.74 19.04
CA HIS A 133 4.78 5.53 19.66
C HIS A 133 4.94 6.29 20.98
N GLN A 134 4.44 7.52 21.06
CA GLN A 134 4.47 8.32 22.28
C GLN A 134 3.62 7.69 23.39
N VAL A 135 2.36 7.33 23.09
CA VAL A 135 1.43 6.75 24.06
C VAL A 135 1.93 5.37 24.54
N SER A 136 2.36 4.52 23.61
CA SER A 136 2.89 3.20 23.94
C SER A 136 4.29 3.23 24.55
N LYS A 137 4.96 4.39 24.49
CA LYS A 137 6.38 4.58 24.85
C LYS A 137 7.30 3.59 24.12
N LYS A 138 6.97 3.25 22.87
CA LYS A 138 7.70 2.31 22.02
C LYS A 138 7.89 2.89 20.63
N GLY A 139 9.08 2.74 20.07
CA GLY A 139 9.39 3.20 18.72
C GLY A 139 9.84 4.66 18.64
N PRO A 140 10.24 5.12 17.44
CA PRO A 140 10.79 6.45 17.21
C PRO A 140 9.75 7.57 17.31
N VAL A 141 10.14 8.67 17.95
CA VAL A 141 9.30 9.90 18.06
C VAL A 141 10.03 11.15 17.59
N LYS A 142 11.34 11.06 17.29
CA LYS A 142 12.15 12.19 16.83
C LYS A 142 12.24 12.20 15.31
N CYS A 143 12.32 13.39 14.73
CA CYS A 143 12.51 13.58 13.30
C CYS A 143 13.78 12.85 12.82
N GLY A 144 13.66 12.12 11.71
CA GLY A 144 14.79 11.42 11.09
C GLY A 144 15.01 9.99 11.59
N ASP A 145 14.43 9.59 12.72
CA ASP A 145 14.55 8.21 13.21
C ASP A 145 13.68 7.23 12.39
N CYS A 146 12.57 7.72 11.81
CA CYS A 146 11.69 6.94 10.93
C CYS A 146 12.14 6.97 9.46
N HIS A 147 12.54 8.15 8.97
CA HIS A 147 12.88 8.44 7.57
C HIS A 147 14.21 9.19 7.52
N LYS A 148 15.33 8.45 7.50
CA LYS A 148 16.64 9.09 7.39
C LYS A 148 16.71 9.82 6.04
N SER A 149 16.99 11.13 6.07
CA SER A 149 17.36 11.86 4.85
C SER A 149 18.54 11.12 4.21
N ASN A 150 18.50 10.89 2.90
CA ASN A 150 19.44 10.05 2.17
C ASN A 150 20.86 10.08 2.76
N GLN A 151 21.32 8.89 3.18
CA GLN A 151 22.72 8.51 3.02
C GLN A 151 22.98 8.34 1.53
#